data_AF-A0A1A8CIH9-F1
#
_entry.id   AF-A0A1A8CIH9-F1
#
_cell.length_a   1.000
_cell.length_b   1.000
_cell.length_c   1.000
_cell.angle_alpha   90.00
_cell.angle_beta   90.00
_cell.angle_gamma   90.00
#
_symmetry.space_group_name_H-M   'P 1'
#
loop_
_entity.id
_entity.type
_entity.pdbx_description
1 polymer ?
#
loop_
_entity_poly.entity_id
_entity_poly.type
_entity_poly.pdbx_seq_one_letter_code
_entity_poly.pdbx_strand_id
1 'polypeptide(L)' 'RRRSRFWVHPLNQQRRSQGDFYHLVAELRLNSQRHHQYFRMTAEKMDELLSLVGPELRRQSTSFRAAIEP' A
#
# COMPACT_ATOMS: atom_id res chain seq x y z
N ARG A 1 4.06 19.35 28.71
CA ARG A 1 4.64 18.71 27.50
C ARG A 1 3.68 17.61 27.05
N ARG A 2 2.98 17.74 25.91
CA ARG A 2 2.13 16.64 25.39
C ARG A 2 3.06 15.49 24.97
N ARG A 3 2.99 14.35 25.67
CA ARG A 3 3.64 13.11 25.19
C ARG A 3 2.96 12.73 23.88
N SER A 4 3.72 12.70 22.78
CA SER A 4 3.26 11.95 21.61
C SER A 4 3.03 10.51 22.08
N ARG A 5 1.76 10.06 22.07
CA ARG A 5 1.43 8.75 22.67
C ARG A 5 2.05 7.61 21.86
N PHE A 6 2.23 7.79 20.55
CA PHE A 6 2.83 6.80 19.66
C PHE A 6 3.49 7.46 18.45
N TRP A 7 4.72 7.05 18.09
CA TRP A 7 5.37 7.39 16.81
C TRP A 7 4.66 6.71 15.63
N VAL A 8 4.21 5.46 15.82
CA VAL A 8 3.35 4.71 14.90
C VAL A 8 2.19 4.13 15.71
N HIS A 9 0.96 4.47 15.33
CA HIS A 9 -0.25 3.99 16.00
C HIS A 9 -0.32 2.44 15.97
N PRO A 10 -0.75 1.75 17.04
CA PRO A 10 -0.81 0.28 17.10
C PRO A 10 -1.54 -0.38 15.92
N LEU A 11 -2.64 0.22 15.44
CA LEU A 11 -3.36 -0.25 14.24
C LEU A 11 -2.45 -0.30 12.99
N ASN A 12 -1.57 0.69 12.84
CA ASN A 12 -0.64 0.74 11.71
C ASN A 12 0.54 -0.22 11.85
N GLN A 13 0.79 -0.76 13.05
CA GLN A 13 1.79 -1.80 13.27
C GLN A 13 1.34 -3.15 12.67
N GLN A 14 0.02 -3.37 12.59
CA GLN A 14 -0.59 -4.55 11.98
C GLN A 14 -0.79 -4.42 10.46
N ARG A 15 -0.23 -3.39 9.81
CA ARG A 15 -0.44 -3.15 8.37
C ARG A 15 -0.06 -4.34 7.49
N ARG A 16 1.00 -5.09 7.82
CA ARG A 16 1.43 -6.25 7.02
C ARG A 16 0.49 -7.45 7.13
N SER A 17 -0.27 -7.57 8.22
CA SER A 17 -1.13 -8.71 8.52
C SER A 17 -2.63 -8.41 8.37
N GLN A 18 -3.01 -7.13 8.36
CA GLN A 18 -4.40 -6.69 8.29
C GLN A 18 -4.64 -5.53 7.34
N GLY A 19 -3.59 -5.00 6.70
CA GLY A 19 -3.74 -3.86 5.80
C GLY A 19 -4.27 -4.27 4.44
N ASP A 20 -5.24 -3.51 3.93
CA ASP A 20 -5.88 -3.75 2.63
C ASP A 20 -4.89 -3.94 1.48
N PHE A 21 -3.78 -3.18 1.51
CA PHE A 21 -2.71 -3.30 0.51
C PHE A 21 -2.19 -4.73 0.35
N TYR A 22 -2.01 -5.47 1.46
CA TYR A 22 -1.45 -6.83 1.44
C TYR A 22 -2.51 -7.93 1.27
N HIS A 23 -3.79 -7.60 1.41
CA HIS A 23 -4.89 -8.58 1.35
C HIS A 23 -5.92 -8.21 0.28
N LEU A 24 -6.71 -7.17 0.53
CA LEU A 24 -7.81 -6.74 -0.32
C LEU A 24 -7.37 -6.46 -1.76
N VAL A 25 -6.22 -5.82 -1.97
CA VAL A 25 -5.75 -5.48 -3.33
C VAL A 25 -5.47 -6.74 -4.16
N ALA A 26 -4.88 -7.77 -3.55
CA ALA A 26 -4.63 -9.04 -4.21
C ALA A 26 -5.95 -9.75 -4.58
N GLU A 27 -6.94 -9.71 -3.68
CA GLU A 27 -8.28 -10.26 -3.95
C GLU A 27 -9.02 -9.49 -5.04
N LEU A 28 -8.96 -8.16 -5.03
CA LEU A 28 -9.59 -7.31 -6.04
C LEU A 28 -9.02 -7.57 -7.43
N ARG A 29 -7.72 -7.84 -7.55
CA ARG A 29 -7.09 -8.18 -8.84
C ARG A 29 -7.66 -9.44 -9.49
N LEU A 30 -8.28 -10.35 -8.73
CA LEU A 30 -8.94 -11.54 -9.27
C LEU A 30 -10.30 -11.23 -9.91
N ASN A 31 -10.85 -10.03 -9.69
CA ASN A 31 -12.14 -9.61 -10.22
C ASN A 31 -12.05 -8.19 -10.81
N SER A 32 -11.91 -8.11 -12.13
CA SER A 32 -11.73 -6.85 -12.86
C SER A 32 -12.83 -5.82 -12.59
N GLN A 33 -14.10 -6.26 -12.46
CA GLN A 33 -15.22 -5.36 -12.17
C GLN A 33 -15.09 -4.74 -10.77
N ARG A 34 -14.79 -5.54 -9.75
CA ARG A 34 -14.59 -5.05 -8.38
C ARG A 34 -13.34 -4.19 -8.27
N HIS A 35 -12.25 -4.58 -8.92
CA HIS A 35 -11.04 -3.76 -9.02
C HIS A 35 -11.37 -2.39 -9.59
N HIS A 36 -12.09 -2.33 -10.72
CA HIS A 36 -12.47 -1.08 -11.35
C HIS A 36 -13.43 -0.25 -10.47
N GLN A 37 -14.35 -0.88 -9.73
CA GLN A 37 -15.22 -0.15 -8.81
C GLN A 37 -14.45 0.48 -7.64
N TYR A 38 -13.48 -0.24 -7.10
CA TYR A 38 -12.68 0.20 -5.96
C TYR A 38 -11.63 1.25 -6.36
N PHE A 39 -10.78 0.91 -7.34
CA PHE A 39 -9.66 1.75 -7.78
C PHE A 39 -10.03 2.78 -8.83
N ARG A 40 -11.24 2.70 -9.42
CA ARG A 40 -11.67 3.53 -10.56
C ARG A 40 -10.76 3.41 -11.78
N MET A 41 -10.04 2.29 -11.88
CA MET A 41 -9.18 1.92 -12.99
C MET A 41 -9.02 0.40 -13.07
N THR A 42 -8.65 -0.11 -14.23
CA THR A 42 -8.34 -1.54 -14.38
C THR A 42 -7.00 -1.87 -13.72
N ALA A 43 -6.77 -3.16 -13.42
CA ALA A 43 -5.51 -3.61 -12.83
C ALA A 43 -4.33 -3.35 -13.77
N GLU A 44 -4.54 -3.54 -15.07
CA GLU A 44 -3.52 -3.33 -16.11
C GLU A 44 -3.12 -1.85 -16.19
N LYS A 45 -4.10 -0.93 -16.09
CA LYS A 45 -3.83 0.51 -16.07
C LYS A 45 -3.04 0.91 -14.82
N MET A 46 -3.35 0.28 -13.68
CA MET A 46 -2.61 0.49 -12.44
C MET A 46 -1.16 -0.01 -12.58
N ASP A 47 -0.95 -1.17 -13.19
CA ASP A 47 0.38 -1.75 -13.43
C ASP A 47 1.20 -0.91 -14.42
N GLU A 48 0.57 -0.39 -15.47
CA GLU A 48 1.18 0.57 -16.40
C GLU A 48 1.66 1.82 -15.65
N LEU A 49 0.81 2.44 -14.83
CA LEU A 49 1.18 3.60 -14.03
C LEU A 49 2.32 3.28 -13.07
N LEU A 50 2.23 2.15 -12.36
CA LEU A 50 3.26 1.70 -11.44
C LEU A 50 4.60 1.46 -12.14
N SER A 51 4.60 0.97 -13.39
CA SER A 51 5.83 0.80 -14.17
C SER A 51 6.54 2.13 -14.48
N LEU A 52 5.76 3.21 -14.63
CA LEU A 52 6.27 4.55 -14.93
C LEU A 52 6.81 5.24 -13.68
N VAL A 53 6.02 5.26 -12.60
CA VAL A 53 6.36 6.03 -11.39
C VAL A 53 7.01 5.21 -10.28
N GLY A 54 6.91 3.88 -10.34
CA GLY A 54 7.42 2.96 -9.32
C GLY A 54 8.90 3.15 -8.99
N PRO A 55 9.80 3.33 -9.98
CA PRO A 55 11.21 3.59 -9.70
C PRO A 55 11.44 4.87 -8.88
N GLU A 56 10.64 5.91 -9.10
CA GLU A 56 10.75 7.20 -8.40
C GLU A 56 10.11 7.16 -7.01
N LEU A 57 9.07 6.35 -6.84
CA LEU A 57 8.37 6.18 -5.56
C LEU A 57 9.07 5.19 -4.61
N ARG A 58 9.92 4.31 -5.15
CA ARG A 58 10.60 3.29 -4.35
C ARG A 58 11.53 3.92 -3.33
N ARG A 59 11.29 3.63 -2.05
CA ARG A 59 12.15 4.08 -0.94
C ARG A 59 13.01 2.96 -0.40
N GLN A 60 14.13 3.33 0.20
CA GLN A 60 15.00 2.39 0.91
C GLN A 60 14.47 2.13 2.32
N SER A 61 14.54 0.87 2.76
CA SER A 61 14.35 0.54 4.16
C SER A 61 15.54 1.05 4.96
N THR A 62 15.26 1.63 6.12
CA THR A 62 16.27 2.15 7.06
C THR A 62 16.21 1.36 8.35
N SER A 63 17.21 1.54 9.23
CA SER A 63 17.20 1.01 10.59
C SER A 63 16.01 1.49 11.43
N PHE A 64 15.41 2.63 11.07
CA PHE A 64 14.27 3.21 11.78
C PHE A 64 12.91 2.74 11.24
N ARG A 65 12.82 2.44 9.94
CA ARG A 65 11.56 2.05 9.29
C ARG A 65 11.78 1.32 7.98
N ALA A 66 10.99 0.27 7.75
CA ALA A 66 10.84 -0.34 6.44
C ALA A 66 10.17 0.61 5.44
N ALA A 67 10.63 0.59 4.19
CA ALA A 67 9.93 1.26 3.10
C ALA A 67 8.52 0.66 2.91
N ILE A 68 7.61 1.49 2.42
CA ILE A 68 6.30 1.01 1.94
C ILE A 68 6.54 0.47 0.53
N GLU A 69 6.09 -0.75 0.28
CA GLU A 69 6.19 -1.37 -1.04
C GLU A 69 5.31 -0.59 -2.03
N PRO A 70 5.81 -0.32 -3.25
CA PRO A 70 5.07 0.44 -4.25
C PRO A 70 3.93 -0.36 -4.89
#